data_AF-A0A6J4JHQ0-F1
#
_entry.id   AF-A0A6J4JHQ0-F1
#
_cell.length_a   1.000
_cell.length_b   1.000
_cell.length_c   1.000
_cell.angle_alpha   90.00
_cell.angle_beta   90.00
_cell.angle_gamma   90.00
#
_symmetry.space_group_name_H-M   'P 1'
#
loop_
_entity.id
_entity.type
_entity.pdbx_description
1 polymer ?
#
loop_
_entity_poly.entity_id
_entity_poly.type
_entity_poly.pdbx_seq_one_letter_code
_entity_poly.pdbx_strand_id
1 'polypeptide(L)'
;MTKIAVAGKGGSGKTTVAGVLARLMAEDGREVLTVDADENPNLGISLGLGVEGTYGIIGAREEMLLDGPAISSSMEDIVDRFAAEAGERLRIVQVRKFDQFRPG
;
A
#
# COMPACT_ATOMS: atom_id res chain seq x y z
N MET A 1 -7.78 11.09 12.43
CA MET A 1 -6.92 10.07 11.78
C MET A 1 -5.68 10.76 11.22
N THR A 2 -4.49 10.26 11.53
CA THR A 2 -3.24 10.79 10.97
C THR A 2 -3.05 10.27 9.55
N LYS A 3 -2.73 11.15 8.60
CA LYS A 3 -2.41 10.79 7.21
C LYS A 3 -1.05 11.37 6.87
N ILE A 4 -0.17 10.55 6.32
CA ILE A 4 1.20 10.94 5.96
C ILE A 4 1.43 10.58 4.50
N ALA A 5 1.94 11.53 3.73
CA ALA A 5 2.35 11.32 2.35
C ALA A 5 3.86 11.52 2.23
N VAL A 6 4.56 10.55 1.62
CA VAL A 6 6.01 10.61 1.39
C VAL A 6 6.25 10.84 -0.11
N ALA A 7 6.75 12.02 -0.48
CA ALA A 7 6.96 12.45 -1.86
C ALA A 7 8.41 12.92 -2.12
N GLY A 8 8.83 12.97 -3.38
CA GLY A 8 10.22 13.22 -3.77
C GLY A 8 10.61 12.59 -5.12
N LYS A 9 11.77 12.99 -5.66
CA LYS A 9 12.28 12.52 -6.97
C LYS A 9 12.54 11.00 -6.98
N GLY A 10 12.56 10.39 -8.17
CA GLY A 10 13.03 9.00 -8.33
C GLY A 10 14.41 8.81 -7.68
N GLY A 11 14.59 7.74 -6.90
CA GLY A 11 15.84 7.45 -6.19
C GLY A 11 16.08 8.23 -4.88
N SER A 12 15.17 9.11 -4.45
CA SER A 12 15.37 9.92 -3.23
C SER A 12 15.13 9.17 -1.89
N GLY A 13 14.96 7.85 -1.90
CA GLY A 13 14.75 7.04 -0.69
C GLY A 13 13.32 7.02 -0.11
N LYS A 14 12.30 7.46 -0.86
CA LYS A 14 10.90 7.52 -0.37
C LYS A 14 10.39 6.21 0.21
N THR A 15 10.56 5.11 -0.52
CA THR A 15 10.08 3.78 -0.11
C THR A 15 10.74 3.34 1.19
N THR A 16 12.05 3.61 1.33
CA THR A 16 12.78 3.33 2.57
C THR A 16 12.23 4.14 3.73
N VAL A 17 12.06 5.45 3.56
CA VAL A 17 11.50 6.33 4.61
C VAL A 17 10.07 5.92 4.98
N ALA A 18 9.23 5.61 3.99
CA ALA A 18 7.85 5.18 4.20
C ALA A 18 7.80 3.86 4.98
N GLY A 19 8.62 2.87 4.61
CA GLY A 19 8.68 1.58 5.30
C GLY A 19 9.15 1.70 6.75
N VAL A 20 10.23 2.46 6.99
CA VAL A 20 10.74 2.72 8.35
C VAL A 20 9.71 3.46 9.20
N LEU A 21 9.09 4.51 8.65
CA LEU A 21 8.07 5.26 9.38
C LEU A 21 6.87 4.39 9.74
N ALA A 22 6.36 3.59 8.79
CA ALA A 22 5.23 2.70 9.02
C ALA A 22 5.54 1.69 10.12
N ARG A 23 6.74 1.09 10.08
CA ARG A 23 7.21 0.14 11.09
C ARG A 23 7.27 0.76 12.48
N LEU A 24 7.91 1.93 12.61
CA LEU A 24 8.05 2.63 13.89
C LEU A 24 6.70 3.06 14.46
N MET A 25 5.77 3.51 13.61
CA MET A 25 4.42 3.86 14.06
C MET A 25 3.63 2.65 14.58
N ALA A 26 3.75 1.50 13.90
CA ALA A 26 3.12 0.26 14.35
C ALA A 26 3.70 -0.22 15.67
N GLU A 27 5.03 -0.16 15.83
CA GLU A 27 5.75 -0.50 17.07
C GLU A 27 5.40 0.45 18.23
N ASP A 28 5.07 1.71 17.94
CA ASP A 28 4.52 2.68 18.91
C ASP A 28 3.03 2.45 19.23
N GLY A 29 2.45 1.33 18.77
CA GLY A 29 1.08 0.91 19.07
C GLY A 29 0.01 1.55 18.18
N ARG A 30 0.38 2.16 17.05
CA ARG A 30 -0.61 2.68 16.08
C ARG A 30 -1.10 1.57 15.16
N GLU A 31 -2.38 1.62 14.80
CA GLU A 31 -2.89 0.90 13.63
C GLU A 31 -2.42 1.62 12.36
N VAL A 32 -1.61 0.93 11.55
CA VAL A 32 -0.98 1.49 10.35
C VAL A 32 -1.46 0.75 9.12
N LEU A 33 -1.97 1.52 8.16
CA LEU A 33 -2.23 1.07 6.80
C LEU A 33 -1.31 1.85 5.86
N THR A 34 -0.44 1.14 5.15
CA THR A 34 0.36 1.73 4.08
C THR A 34 -0.35 1.55 2.73
N VAL A 35 -0.34 2.58 1.91
CA VAL A 35 -0.85 2.54 0.53
C VAL A 35 0.33 2.79 -0.40
N ASP A 36 0.69 1.78 -1.20
CA ASP A 36 1.78 1.86 -2.18
C ASP A 36 1.21 2.01 -3.59
N ALA A 37 1.57 3.09 -4.27
CA ALA A 37 1.16 3.35 -5.65
C ALA A 37 2.29 3.10 -6.66
N ASP A 38 3.44 2.58 -6.22
CA ASP A 38 4.53 2.15 -7.09
C ASP A 38 4.17 0.80 -7.75
N GLU A 39 4.53 0.64 -9.03
CA GLU A 39 4.33 -0.60 -9.77
C GLU A 39 5.21 -1.72 -9.20
N ASN A 40 6.37 -1.36 -8.67
CA ASN A 40 7.26 -2.32 -8.01
C ASN A 40 6.83 -2.47 -6.54
N PRO A 41 6.68 -3.69 -6.02
CA PRO A 41 6.23 -3.96 -4.66
C PRO A 41 7.34 -3.71 -3.60
N ASN A 42 8.19 -2.72 -3.83
CA ASN A 42 9.37 -2.46 -3.01
C ASN A 42 9.01 -2.07 -1.58
N LEU A 43 7.86 -1.41 -1.35
CA LEU A 43 7.41 -1.15 0.01
C LEU A 43 7.05 -2.45 0.72
N GLY A 44 6.28 -3.32 0.07
CA GLY A 44 5.91 -4.62 0.63
C GLY A 44 7.12 -5.50 0.97
N ILE A 45 8.13 -5.51 0.09
CA ILE A 45 9.41 -6.19 0.34
C ILE A 45 10.12 -5.56 1.55
N SER A 46 10.17 -4.22 1.62
CA SER A 46 10.82 -3.49 2.72
C SER A 46 10.15 -3.73 4.07
N LEU A 47 8.84 -4.00 4.09
CA LEU A 47 8.08 -4.33 5.30
C LEU A 47 8.23 -5.80 5.73
N GLY A 48 8.79 -6.66 4.87
CA GLY A 48 9.08 -8.06 5.22
C GLY A 48 7.98 -9.06 4.90
N LEU A 49 7.10 -8.78 3.92
CA LEU A 49 6.01 -9.68 3.49
C LEU A 49 6.46 -11.08 3.04
N GLY A 50 7.75 -11.28 2.76
CA GLY A 50 8.23 -12.50 2.13
C GLY A 50 7.72 -12.66 0.70
N VAL A 51 8.05 -13.78 0.06
CA VAL A 51 7.74 -14.03 -1.35
C VAL A 51 6.23 -14.13 -1.58
N GLU A 52 5.55 -14.94 -0.76
CA GLU A 52 4.12 -15.20 -0.89
C GLU A 52 3.28 -13.92 -0.68
N GLY A 53 3.54 -13.18 0.41
CA GLY A 53 2.83 -11.92 0.68
C GLY A 53 3.09 -10.86 -0.39
N THR A 54 4.31 -10.82 -0.94
CA THR A 54 4.66 -9.91 -2.05
C THR A 54 3.87 -10.25 -3.32
N TYR A 55 3.78 -11.53 -3.69
CA TYR A 55 2.94 -11.93 -4.82
C TYR A 55 1.44 -11.73 -4.53
N GLY A 56 1.02 -11.88 -3.28
CA GLY A 56 -0.34 -11.61 -2.83
C GLY A 56 -0.77 -10.17 -3.11
N ILE A 57 0.04 -9.17 -2.71
CA ILE A 57 -0.30 -7.75 -2.97
C ILE A 57 -0.26 -7.38 -4.45
N ILE A 58 0.60 -8.04 -5.24
CA ILE A 58 0.61 -7.88 -6.70
C ILE A 58 -0.70 -8.41 -7.29
N GLY A 59 -1.11 -9.62 -6.91
CA GLY A 59 -2.36 -10.22 -7.36
C GLY A 59 -3.60 -9.42 -6.94
N ALA A 60 -3.64 -8.98 -5.67
CA ALA A 60 -4.71 -8.15 -5.13
C ALA A 60 -4.86 -6.81 -5.89
N ARG A 61 -3.73 -6.18 -6.25
CA ARG A 61 -3.73 -4.99 -7.11
C ARG A 61 -4.35 -5.28 -8.48
N GLU A 62 -4.02 -6.41 -9.11
CA GLU A 62 -4.59 -6.79 -10.41
C GLU A 62 -6.09 -7.13 -10.31
N GLU A 63 -6.52 -7.82 -9.25
CA GLU A 63 -7.93 -8.11 -8.98
C GLU A 63 -8.74 -6.81 -8.81
N MET A 64 -8.20 -5.85 -8.05
CA MET A 64 -8.78 -4.52 -7.87
C MET A 64 -9.00 -3.79 -9.20
N LEU A 65 -8.22 -4.09 -10.25
CA LEU A 65 -8.41 -3.51 -11.59
C LEU A 65 -9.56 -4.16 -12.36
N LEU A 66 -9.75 -5.46 -12.21
CA LEU A 66 -10.78 -6.22 -12.92
C LEU A 66 -12.18 -5.92 -12.40
N ASP A 67 -12.30 -5.59 -11.11
CA ASP A 67 -13.55 -5.18 -10.46
C ASP A 67 -14.00 -3.74 -10.82
N GLY A 68 -13.33 -3.07 -11.77
CA GLY A 68 -13.68 -1.70 -12.19
C GLY A 68 -13.53 -0.69 -11.04
N PRO A 69 -14.20 0.48 -11.07
CA PRO A 69 -14.17 1.39 -9.93
C PRO A 69 -14.99 0.78 -8.79
N ALA A 70 -14.37 -0.10 -8.01
CA ALA A 70 -14.62 -0.27 -6.59
C ALA A 70 -14.23 1.02 -5.82
N ILE A 71 -14.54 2.18 -6.39
CA ILE A 71 -14.49 3.52 -5.80
C ILE A 71 -15.93 3.87 -5.31
N SER A 72 -16.81 2.87 -5.19
CA SER A 72 -18.04 2.97 -4.38
C SER A 72 -17.97 2.12 -3.11
N SER A 73 -16.94 1.29 -2.95
CA SER A 73 -16.71 0.52 -1.72
C SER A 73 -15.99 1.37 -0.69
N SER A 74 -16.28 1.12 0.59
CA SER A 74 -15.66 1.82 1.70
C SER A 74 -14.15 1.53 1.76
N MET A 75 -13.40 2.38 2.47
CA MET A 75 -11.99 2.10 2.73
C MET A 75 -11.83 0.79 3.52
N GLU A 76 -12.79 0.47 4.40
CA GLU A 76 -12.84 -0.81 5.10
C GLU A 76 -12.90 -1.99 4.12
N ASP A 77 -13.80 -1.96 3.12
CA ASP A 77 -13.93 -3.04 2.14
C ASP A 77 -12.64 -3.26 1.33
N ILE A 78 -11.97 -2.16 0.95
CA ILE A 78 -10.71 -2.23 0.21
C ILE A 78 -9.64 -2.90 1.07
N VAL A 79 -9.57 -2.51 2.34
CA VAL A 79 -8.58 -3.06 3.27
C VAL A 79 -8.87 -4.54 3.53
N ASP A 80 -10.13 -4.90 3.77
CA ASP A 80 -10.51 -6.28 4.09
C ASP A 80 -10.31 -7.23 2.91
N ARG A 81 -10.50 -6.75 1.67
CA ARG A 81 -10.32 -7.57 0.46
C ARG A 81 -8.89 -7.59 -0.07
N PHE A 82 -8.18 -6.46 -0.01
CA PHE A 82 -6.95 -6.28 -0.79
C PHE A 82 -5.71 -5.98 0.05
N ALA A 83 -5.83 -5.81 1.38
CA ALA A 83 -4.65 -5.60 2.21
C ALA A 83 -3.98 -6.92 2.58
N ALA A 84 -2.65 -6.90 2.61
CA ALA A 84 -1.84 -7.95 3.22
C ALA A 84 -1.34 -7.51 4.60
N GLU A 85 -1.21 -8.46 5.52
CA GLU A 85 -0.55 -8.25 6.80
C GLU A 85 0.96 -8.22 6.62
N ALA A 86 1.61 -7.15 7.11
CA ALA A 86 3.06 -6.96 7.06
C ALA A 86 3.69 -6.87 8.46
N GLY A 87 2.90 -7.12 9.50
CA GLY A 87 3.33 -7.14 10.90
C GLY A 87 2.16 -6.90 11.84
N GLU A 88 2.41 -6.95 13.15
CA GLU A 88 1.40 -6.56 14.14
C GLU A 88 1.00 -5.10 13.92
N ARG A 89 -0.31 -4.85 13.76
CA ARG A 89 -0.90 -3.52 13.50
C ARG A 89 -0.42 -2.85 12.21
N LEU A 90 0.18 -3.60 11.29
CA LEU A 90 0.73 -3.07 10.05
C LEU A 90 0.17 -3.85 8.86
N ARG A 91 -0.61 -3.16 8.05
CA ARG A 91 -1.18 -3.69 6.80
C ARG A 91 -0.74 -2.84 5.61
N ILE A 92 -0.72 -3.46 4.44
CA ILE A 92 -0.36 -2.81 3.18
C ILE A 92 -1.38 -3.12 2.09
N VAL A 93 -1.78 -2.08 1.36
CA VAL A 93 -2.50 -2.20 0.09
C VAL A 93 -1.60 -1.65 -1.00
N GLN A 94 -1.43 -2.42 -2.08
CA GLN A 94 -0.82 -1.93 -3.29
C GLN A 94 -1.92 -1.51 -4.26
N VAL A 95 -1.88 -0.26 -4.71
CA VAL A 95 -2.84 0.33 -5.63
C VAL A 95 -2.14 0.71 -6.93
N ARG A 96 -2.90 0.87 -8.02
CA ARG A 96 -2.34 1.48 -9.22
C ARG A 96 -2.22 2.99 -9.04
N LYS A 97 -1.18 3.57 -9.64
CA LYS A 97 -1.11 5.01 -9.85
C LYS A 97 -2.26 5.43 -10.77
N PHE A 98 -3.04 6.43 -10.36
CA PHE A 98 -4.15 7.03 -11.12
C PHE A 98 -3.63 7.86 -12.30
N ASP A 99 -2.80 7.27 -13.14
CA ASP A 99 -2.23 7.93 -14.29
C ASP A 99 -3.08 7.57 -15.52
N GLN A 100 -4.30 8.13 -15.59
CA GLN A 100 -5.08 8.42 -16.81
C GLN A 100 -6.48 9.04 -16.54
N PHE A 101 -6.64 9.95 -15.57
CA PHE A 101 -7.77 10.87 -15.65
C PHE A 101 -7.50 11.84 -16.81
N ARG A 102 -7.98 11.52 -18.00
CA ARG A 102 -8.19 12.50 -19.05
C ARG A 102 -9.54 13.17 -18.74
N PRO A 103 -9.57 14.42 -18.25
CA PRO A 103 -10.82 15.16 -18.29
C PRO A 103 -11.25 15.22 -19.76
N GLY A 104 -12.38 14.58 -20.05
CA GLY A 104 -13.18 14.91 -21.23
C GLY A 104 -13.87 16.24 -21.02
#